data_AF-A0A2M8YAB7-F1
#
_entry.id   AF-A0A2M8YAB7-F1
#
_cell.length_a   1.000
_cell.length_b   1.000
_cell.length_c   1.000
_cell.angle_alpha   90.00
_cell.angle_beta   90.00
_cell.angle_gamma   90.00
#
_symmetry.space_group_name_H-M   'P 1'
#
loop_
_entity.id
_entity.type
_entity.pdbx_description
1 polymer ?
#
loop_
_entity_poly.entity_id
_entity_poly.type
_entity_poly.pdbx_seq_one_letter_code
_entity_poly.pdbx_strand_id
1 'polypeptide(L)'
;MIPATNQLPTLGYLHKVICDSLGLWNSDNEDVTFHVTATEQERRTALRQAFDAIKKEDGVYGSLDDLVAVTTQFAPKDSQSVKKSRTIQSYVNHLSKTDFESLEEYIELRQYIIVLLNERYARWSVAELAVSFYMSALAHYREFVREYACDAQSQKYSYQCFLSQDLRLLTGTLTRELLPDDTWPDAALNEPWPLKGFADAACKITGTSLHKLHQYHEFQREGPLNEQAWTRDFTSQGVNTRSKQVIERLRKYSRMKWETFYPTLQPLTYYLPKAIHEKAFATHAFAAMIAHNLNVHVADYGPFEPPARGHLTHGQVDQSHAIPSSDLLDQLFNDYPIGHEVFAQQAPNRYQALLAGIRTLPGSLSLAMDIPSSLELIYEKEHRRFVEGTSHATLANGPNWLKEWARARDALFLGDAGLALAHFNTALDQAKYAAGPLFIPFYIQVCAFCKSQYRVLSERKEEELFERFYEGLGSNAAHYAKLVGYTPQWERDPKTLMTHTMLPLKSRLIIREIDALAKI
;
A
#
# COMPACT_ATOMS: atom_id res chain seq x y z
N MET A 1 -12.65 14.63 -3.48
CA MET A 1 -12.74 15.11 -2.10
C MET A 1 -11.57 14.53 -1.33
N ILE A 2 -10.65 15.40 -0.91
CA ILE A 2 -9.53 15.09 -0.02
C ILE A 2 -10.15 14.74 1.35
N PRO A 3 -9.66 13.75 2.12
CA PRO A 3 -10.13 13.56 3.49
C PRO A 3 -9.94 14.86 4.25
N ALA A 4 -11.02 15.43 4.78
CA ALA A 4 -11.01 16.64 5.58
C ALA A 4 -10.42 16.43 6.99
N THR A 5 -9.88 15.24 7.25
CA THR A 5 -9.32 14.85 8.54
C THR A 5 -7.79 14.80 8.42
N ASN A 6 -7.09 15.41 9.38
CA ASN A 6 -5.63 15.34 9.52
C ASN A 6 -5.21 13.94 10.03
N GLN A 7 -5.69 12.89 9.36
CA GLN A 7 -5.54 11.49 9.73
C GLN A 7 -4.61 10.77 8.75
N LEU A 8 -3.85 9.78 9.25
CA LEU A 8 -3.11 8.86 8.40
C LEU A 8 -4.10 8.10 7.50
N PRO A 9 -3.87 8.05 6.18
CA PRO A 9 -4.80 7.38 5.28
C PRO A 9 -4.96 5.89 5.56
N THR A 10 -6.12 5.34 5.24
CA THR A 10 -6.35 3.90 5.37
C THR A 10 -5.59 3.10 4.31
N LEU A 11 -5.50 1.79 4.48
CA LEU A 11 -4.88 0.91 3.48
C LEU A 11 -5.66 0.96 2.15
N GLY A 12 -6.98 1.03 2.21
CA GLY A 12 -7.84 1.24 1.03
C GLY A 12 -7.55 2.55 0.29
N TYR A 13 -7.25 3.64 1.01
CA TYR A 13 -6.85 4.89 0.37
C TYR A 13 -5.49 4.77 -0.31
N LEU A 14 -4.49 4.21 0.37
CA LEU A 14 -3.19 4.00 -0.24
C LEU A 14 -3.29 3.09 -1.48
N HIS A 15 -4.07 2.01 -1.40
CA HIS A 15 -4.31 1.13 -2.54
C HIS A 15 -4.74 1.89 -3.78
N LYS A 16 -5.67 2.84 -3.63
CA LYS A 16 -6.07 3.74 -4.72
C LYS A 16 -4.89 4.61 -5.21
N VAL A 17 -4.13 5.22 -4.31
CA VAL A 17 -2.95 6.05 -4.66
C VAL A 17 -1.92 5.26 -5.45
N ILE A 18 -1.68 3.99 -5.10
CA ILE A 18 -0.75 3.13 -5.83
C ILE A 18 -1.29 2.79 -7.22
N CYS A 19 -2.57 2.43 -7.34
CA CYS A 19 -3.20 2.18 -8.63
C CYS A 19 -3.18 3.44 -9.54
N ASP A 20 -3.48 4.60 -8.97
CA ASP A 20 -3.42 5.89 -9.67
C ASP A 20 -1.98 6.23 -10.09
N SER A 21 -1.00 5.99 -9.21
CA SER A 21 0.43 6.22 -9.49
C SER A 21 0.97 5.35 -10.62
N LEU A 22 0.49 4.11 -10.68
CA LEU A 22 0.78 3.17 -11.77
C LEU A 22 0.07 3.53 -13.07
N GLY A 23 -0.83 4.52 -13.10
CA GLY A 23 -1.59 4.87 -14.31
C GLY A 23 -2.55 3.76 -14.76
N LEU A 24 -3.03 2.93 -13.83
CA LEU A 24 -3.81 1.72 -14.14
C LEU A 24 -5.14 2.04 -14.84
N TRP A 25 -5.73 3.20 -14.57
CA TRP A 25 -7.03 3.58 -15.08
C TRP A 25 -6.94 4.38 -16.39
N ASN A 26 -7.50 3.84 -17.47
CA ASN A 26 -7.64 4.57 -18.73
C ASN A 26 -9.08 5.04 -18.97
N SER A 27 -9.26 5.97 -19.92
CA SER A 27 -10.54 6.31 -20.53
C SER A 27 -10.96 5.30 -21.62
N ASP A 28 -10.02 4.51 -22.13
CA ASP A 28 -10.22 3.66 -23.32
C ASP A 28 -10.19 2.16 -22.99
N ASN A 29 -10.06 1.78 -21.72
CA ASN A 29 -10.33 0.39 -21.36
C ASN A 29 -11.82 0.16 -21.55
N GLU A 30 -12.19 -0.98 -22.12
CA GLU A 30 -13.48 -1.59 -21.81
C GLU A 30 -13.54 -1.73 -20.30
N ASP A 31 -14.13 -0.71 -19.69
CA ASP A 31 -14.42 -0.65 -18.28
C ASP A 31 -15.17 -1.95 -17.98
N VAL A 32 -14.58 -2.88 -17.22
CA VAL A 32 -15.28 -4.11 -16.84
C VAL A 32 -16.48 -3.69 -16.02
N THR A 33 -17.62 -3.57 -16.69
CA THR A 33 -18.85 -3.02 -16.13
C THR A 33 -19.58 -4.13 -15.43
N PHE A 34 -19.59 -4.08 -14.10
CA PHE A 34 -20.40 -4.97 -13.30
C PHE A 34 -21.86 -4.52 -13.37
N HIS A 35 -22.70 -5.38 -13.93
CA HIS A 35 -24.16 -5.23 -13.88
C HIS A 35 -24.62 -5.96 -12.62
N VAL A 36 -24.79 -5.25 -11.52
CA VAL A 36 -25.19 -5.83 -10.23
C VAL A 36 -26.40 -5.10 -9.67
N THR A 37 -27.15 -5.79 -8.82
CA THR A 37 -28.31 -5.25 -8.10
C THR A 37 -27.95 -4.07 -7.16
N ALA A 38 -28.98 -3.44 -6.59
CA ALA A 38 -28.92 -2.08 -6.08
C ALA A 38 -28.02 -1.86 -4.85
N THR A 39 -27.73 -2.89 -4.05
CA THR A 39 -27.03 -2.73 -2.76
C THR A 39 -25.52 -3.03 -2.86
N GLU A 40 -24.70 -2.42 -1.99
CA GLU A 40 -23.23 -2.66 -1.98
C GLU A 40 -22.87 -4.07 -1.51
N GLN A 41 -23.69 -4.65 -0.61
CA GLN A 41 -23.50 -6.01 -0.14
C GLN A 41 -23.65 -7.03 -1.28
N GLU A 42 -24.71 -6.88 -2.09
CA GLU A 42 -24.91 -7.72 -3.28
C GLU A 42 -23.80 -7.52 -4.33
N ARG A 43 -23.21 -6.31 -4.43
CA ARG A 43 -22.03 -6.07 -5.29
C ARG A 43 -20.82 -6.85 -4.85
N ARG A 44 -20.50 -6.82 -3.56
CA ARG A 44 -19.39 -7.61 -3.02
C ARG A 44 -19.62 -9.10 -3.28
N THR A 45 -20.85 -9.58 -3.09
CA THR A 45 -21.20 -10.97 -3.38
C THR A 45 -21.01 -11.32 -4.85
N ALA A 46 -21.47 -10.48 -5.79
CA ALA A 46 -21.30 -10.74 -7.22
C ALA A 46 -19.83 -10.68 -7.67
N LEU A 47 -19.05 -9.73 -7.13
CA LEU A 47 -17.60 -9.65 -7.38
C LEU A 47 -16.90 -10.91 -6.88
N ARG A 48 -17.18 -11.33 -5.64
CA ARG A 48 -16.63 -12.57 -5.06
C ARG A 48 -16.98 -13.79 -5.89
N GLN A 49 -18.24 -13.93 -6.31
CA GLN A 49 -18.67 -15.04 -7.14
C GLN A 49 -17.97 -15.05 -8.52
N ALA A 50 -17.78 -13.88 -9.13
CA ALA A 50 -17.07 -13.78 -10.39
C ALA A 50 -15.58 -14.12 -10.23
N PHE A 51 -14.95 -13.65 -9.16
CA PHE A 51 -13.57 -13.98 -8.82
C PHE A 51 -13.38 -15.46 -8.50
N ASP A 52 -14.27 -16.06 -7.70
CA ASP A 52 -14.28 -17.49 -7.40
C ASP A 52 -14.44 -18.34 -8.68
N ALA A 53 -15.27 -17.90 -9.63
CA ALA A 53 -15.51 -18.63 -10.86
C ALA A 53 -14.34 -18.61 -11.85
N ILE A 54 -13.48 -17.59 -11.81
CA ILE A 54 -12.24 -17.56 -12.62
C ILE A 54 -11.02 -18.07 -11.86
N LYS A 55 -11.17 -18.45 -10.59
CA LYS A 55 -10.08 -18.95 -9.76
C LYS A 55 -9.71 -20.38 -10.18
N LYS A 56 -8.45 -20.56 -10.55
CA LYS A 56 -7.87 -21.86 -10.91
C LYS A 56 -7.52 -22.67 -9.65
N GLU A 57 -7.30 -23.97 -9.81
CA GLU A 57 -6.99 -24.90 -8.72
C GLU A 57 -5.68 -24.54 -7.98
N ASP A 58 -4.75 -23.86 -8.65
CA ASP A 58 -3.50 -23.35 -8.07
C ASP A 58 -3.68 -22.02 -7.30
N GLY A 59 -4.92 -21.50 -7.22
CA GLY A 59 -5.26 -20.24 -6.56
C GLY A 59 -4.99 -18.98 -7.39
N VAL A 60 -4.55 -19.13 -8.65
CA VAL A 60 -4.35 -18.02 -9.60
C VAL A 60 -5.67 -17.70 -10.31
N TYR A 61 -5.93 -16.43 -10.58
CA TYR A 61 -7.14 -16.02 -11.31
C TYR A 61 -6.93 -16.14 -12.83
N GLY A 62 -8.01 -16.36 -13.55
CA GLY A 62 -8.08 -16.29 -15.02
C GLY A 62 -7.75 -14.89 -15.56
N SER A 63 -7.77 -14.78 -16.88
CA SER A 63 -7.55 -13.52 -17.59
C SER A 63 -8.67 -12.51 -17.38
N LEU A 64 -8.45 -11.25 -17.76
CA LEU A 64 -9.52 -10.24 -17.80
C LEU A 64 -10.67 -10.66 -18.71
N ASP A 65 -10.39 -11.32 -19.83
CA ASP A 65 -11.41 -11.84 -20.74
C ASP A 65 -12.28 -12.91 -20.06
N ASP A 66 -11.66 -13.77 -19.22
CA ASP A 66 -12.40 -14.74 -18.41
C ASP A 66 -13.32 -14.03 -17.41
N LEU A 67 -12.84 -12.94 -16.77
CA LEU A 67 -13.66 -12.15 -15.86
C LEU A 67 -14.82 -11.47 -16.61
N VAL A 68 -14.57 -10.88 -17.78
CA VAL A 68 -15.61 -10.24 -18.60
C VAL A 68 -16.66 -11.28 -19.02
N ALA A 69 -16.23 -12.47 -19.43
CA ALA A 69 -17.10 -13.58 -19.80
C ALA A 69 -17.92 -14.12 -18.62
N VAL A 70 -17.33 -14.21 -17.44
CA VAL A 70 -18.00 -14.71 -16.23
C VAL A 70 -18.96 -13.67 -15.64
N THR A 71 -18.55 -12.40 -15.63
CA THR A 71 -19.38 -11.31 -15.13
C THR A 71 -20.60 -11.04 -16.01
N THR A 72 -20.51 -11.29 -17.33
CA THR A 72 -21.66 -11.26 -18.23
C THR A 72 -22.66 -12.38 -17.96
N GLN A 73 -22.23 -13.52 -17.41
CA GLN A 73 -23.13 -14.62 -17.00
C GLN A 73 -23.83 -14.36 -15.65
N PHE A 74 -23.13 -13.70 -14.73
CA PHE A 74 -23.67 -13.31 -13.41
C PHE A 74 -24.42 -11.98 -13.40
N ALA A 75 -24.46 -11.28 -14.55
CA ALA A 75 -25.29 -10.10 -14.73
C ALA A 75 -26.79 -10.49 -14.65
N PRO A 76 -27.60 -9.86 -13.77
CA PRO A 76 -29.03 -10.11 -13.70
C PRO A 76 -29.69 -9.84 -15.06
N LYS A 77 -30.56 -10.74 -15.52
CA LYS A 77 -31.42 -10.49 -16.68
C LYS A 77 -32.30 -9.26 -16.39
N ASP A 78 -32.29 -8.33 -17.33
CA ASP A 78 -32.97 -7.02 -17.29
C ASP A 78 -34.29 -7.03 -16.53
N SER A 79 -34.26 -6.56 -15.28
CA SER A 79 -35.43 -5.95 -14.63
C SER A 79 -35.04 -4.51 -14.33
N GLN A 80 -35.71 -3.60 -15.03
CA GLN A 80 -35.34 -2.18 -15.14
C GLN A 80 -35.19 -1.51 -13.77
N SER A 81 -33.94 -1.29 -13.36
CA SER A 81 -33.54 -0.04 -12.75
C SER A 81 -32.24 0.40 -13.41
N VAL A 82 -32.30 1.44 -14.24
CA VAL A 82 -31.10 2.02 -14.84
C VAL A 82 -30.30 2.67 -13.71
N LYS A 83 -29.32 1.94 -13.17
CA LYS A 83 -28.35 2.44 -12.19
C LYS A 83 -26.96 2.25 -12.77
N LYS A 84 -26.12 3.28 -12.59
CA LYS A 84 -24.77 3.39 -13.17
C LYS A 84 -23.97 2.09 -13.02
N SER A 85 -23.52 1.55 -14.14
CA SER A 85 -22.47 0.53 -14.22
C SER A 85 -21.28 0.97 -13.35
N ARG A 86 -20.75 0.09 -12.51
CA ARG A 86 -19.58 0.37 -11.66
C ARG A 86 -18.48 -0.61 -12.04
N THR A 87 -17.24 -0.13 -12.16
CA THR A 87 -16.04 -0.90 -12.56
C THR A 87 -15.15 -1.20 -11.36
N ILE A 88 -14.09 -2.02 -11.49
CA ILE A 88 -13.11 -2.21 -10.40
C ILE A 88 -12.55 -0.88 -9.92
N GLN A 89 -12.36 0.09 -10.82
CA GLN A 89 -11.98 1.44 -10.44
C GLN A 89 -12.99 2.07 -9.46
N SER A 90 -14.29 1.89 -9.68
CA SER A 90 -15.32 2.35 -8.74
C SER A 90 -15.23 1.63 -7.39
N TYR A 91 -14.86 0.35 -7.38
CA TYR A 91 -14.69 -0.40 -6.14
C TYR A 91 -13.44 0.08 -5.36
N VAL A 92 -12.31 0.26 -6.04
CA VAL A 92 -11.11 0.89 -5.46
C VAL A 92 -11.41 2.29 -4.94
N ASN A 93 -12.21 3.08 -5.66
CA ASN A 93 -12.66 4.40 -5.21
C ASN A 93 -13.58 4.34 -3.99
N HIS A 94 -14.39 3.28 -3.86
CA HIS A 94 -15.23 3.07 -2.69
C HIS A 94 -14.37 2.71 -1.46
N LEU A 95 -13.50 1.71 -1.59
CA LEU A 95 -12.58 1.28 -0.53
C LEU A 95 -11.61 2.39 -0.09
N SER A 96 -11.28 3.34 -0.98
CA SER A 96 -10.51 4.52 -0.56
C SER A 96 -11.21 5.42 0.46
N LYS A 97 -12.53 5.24 0.66
CA LYS A 97 -13.35 6.01 1.59
C LYS A 97 -13.77 5.20 2.82
N THR A 98 -13.97 3.89 2.65
CA THR A 98 -14.49 3.00 3.70
C THR A 98 -13.47 2.02 4.26
N ASP A 99 -12.28 1.93 3.64
CA ASP A 99 -11.28 0.91 3.88
C ASP A 99 -11.75 -0.53 3.55
N PHE A 100 -10.83 -1.49 3.67
CA PHE A 100 -11.13 -2.92 3.53
C PHE A 100 -11.90 -3.45 4.75
N GLU A 101 -12.92 -4.28 4.50
CA GLU A 101 -13.74 -4.95 5.52
C GLU A 101 -13.14 -6.25 6.03
N SER A 102 -12.26 -6.88 5.26
CA SER A 102 -11.55 -8.09 5.68
C SER A 102 -10.16 -8.18 5.03
N LEU A 103 -9.28 -9.00 5.63
CA LEU A 103 -8.00 -9.32 5.02
C LEU A 103 -8.20 -10.11 3.72
N GLU A 104 -9.22 -10.95 3.65
CA GLU A 104 -9.58 -11.74 2.48
C GLU A 104 -10.01 -10.82 1.32
N GLU A 105 -10.83 -9.80 1.60
CA GLU A 105 -11.21 -8.78 0.60
C GLU A 105 -9.97 -8.05 0.06
N TYR A 106 -9.00 -7.75 0.93
CA TYR A 106 -7.71 -7.18 0.52
C TYR A 106 -6.90 -8.13 -0.36
N ILE A 107 -6.76 -9.41 0.03
CA ILE A 107 -6.00 -10.41 -0.74
C ILE A 107 -6.62 -10.65 -2.11
N GLU A 108 -7.93 -10.81 -2.17
CA GLU A 108 -8.71 -11.05 -3.39
C GLU A 108 -8.55 -9.88 -4.38
N LEU A 109 -8.82 -8.65 -3.94
CA LEU A 109 -8.65 -7.48 -4.80
C LEU A 109 -7.19 -7.34 -5.25
N ARG A 110 -6.23 -7.62 -4.37
CA ARG A 110 -4.81 -7.54 -4.68
C ARG A 110 -4.41 -8.51 -5.79
N GLN A 111 -4.85 -9.76 -5.71
CA GLN A 111 -4.60 -10.76 -6.76
C GLN A 111 -5.17 -10.31 -8.11
N TYR A 112 -6.36 -9.70 -8.09
CA TYR A 112 -6.96 -9.16 -9.29
C TYR A 112 -6.16 -7.98 -9.90
N ILE A 113 -5.73 -7.02 -9.09
CA ILE A 113 -4.91 -5.89 -9.57
C ILE A 113 -3.60 -6.41 -10.18
N ILE A 114 -2.99 -7.46 -9.63
CA ILE A 114 -1.78 -8.08 -10.22
C ILE A 114 -2.05 -8.61 -11.63
N VAL A 115 -3.16 -9.30 -11.86
CA VAL A 115 -3.55 -9.78 -13.20
C VAL A 115 -3.70 -8.60 -14.15
N LEU A 116 -4.43 -7.55 -13.73
CA LEU A 116 -4.59 -6.34 -14.54
C LEU A 116 -3.27 -5.67 -14.89
N LEU A 117 -2.34 -5.56 -13.94
CA LEU A 117 -1.03 -4.96 -14.17
C LEU A 117 -0.22 -5.78 -15.17
N ASN A 118 -0.25 -7.11 -15.06
CA ASN A 118 0.44 -8.00 -15.97
C ASN A 118 -0.08 -7.84 -17.40
N GLU A 119 -1.39 -7.93 -17.59
CA GLU A 119 -1.98 -7.82 -18.92
C GLU A 119 -1.79 -6.43 -19.53
N ARG A 120 -2.05 -5.37 -18.75
CA ARG A 120 -1.92 -3.99 -19.21
C ARG A 120 -0.50 -3.69 -19.66
N TYR A 121 0.49 -4.05 -18.85
CA TYR A 121 1.86 -3.64 -19.05
C TYR A 121 2.75 -4.65 -19.78
N ALA A 122 2.23 -5.84 -20.12
CA ALA A 122 2.95 -6.89 -20.84
C ALA A 122 3.62 -6.36 -22.12
N ARG A 123 2.89 -5.59 -22.93
CA ARG A 123 3.36 -5.11 -24.24
C ARG A 123 4.59 -4.18 -24.19
N TRP A 124 4.89 -3.60 -23.03
CA TRP A 124 6.05 -2.71 -22.85
C TRP A 124 7.12 -3.32 -21.94
N SER A 125 6.96 -4.57 -21.51
CA SER A 125 7.91 -5.27 -20.63
C SER A 125 8.15 -4.56 -19.28
N VAL A 126 7.17 -3.80 -18.78
CA VAL A 126 7.22 -3.11 -17.47
C VAL A 126 6.25 -3.69 -16.44
N ALA A 127 5.56 -4.78 -16.77
CA ALA A 127 4.62 -5.48 -15.89
C ALA A 127 5.27 -5.91 -14.57
N GLU A 128 6.48 -6.45 -14.62
CA GLU A 128 7.22 -6.91 -13.44
C GLU A 128 7.47 -5.76 -12.46
N LEU A 129 7.94 -4.60 -12.94
CA LEU A 129 8.11 -3.40 -12.11
C LEU A 129 6.77 -2.93 -11.52
N ALA A 130 5.70 -2.94 -12.32
CA ALA A 130 4.38 -2.50 -11.89
C ALA A 130 3.83 -3.38 -10.75
N VAL A 131 3.93 -4.70 -10.91
CA VAL A 131 3.49 -5.69 -9.90
C VAL A 131 4.34 -5.59 -8.64
N SER A 132 5.67 -5.56 -8.78
CA SER A 132 6.58 -5.44 -7.64
C SER A 132 6.34 -4.15 -6.87
N PHE A 133 6.21 -3.01 -7.55
CA PHE A 133 5.89 -1.74 -6.89
C PHE A 133 4.54 -1.79 -6.18
N TYR A 134 3.51 -2.33 -6.82
CA TYR A 134 2.18 -2.46 -6.24
C TYR A 134 2.19 -3.25 -4.93
N MET A 135 2.81 -4.43 -4.96
CA MET A 135 2.90 -5.34 -3.81
C MET A 135 3.75 -4.75 -2.68
N SER A 136 4.95 -4.27 -3.03
CA SER A 136 5.90 -3.75 -2.05
C SER A 136 5.40 -2.47 -1.40
N ALA A 137 4.81 -1.53 -2.15
CA ALA A 137 4.32 -0.27 -1.58
C ALA A 137 3.25 -0.49 -0.50
N LEU A 138 2.33 -1.43 -0.71
CA LEU A 138 1.30 -1.79 0.27
C LEU A 138 1.90 -2.48 1.49
N ALA A 139 2.90 -3.34 1.30
CA ALA A 139 3.59 -4.03 2.40
C ALA A 139 4.40 -3.04 3.25
N HIS A 140 5.16 -2.13 2.62
CA HIS A 140 5.92 -1.08 3.30
C HIS A 140 5.01 -0.11 4.06
N TYR A 141 3.81 0.17 3.56
CA TYR A 141 2.87 0.99 4.32
C TYR A 141 2.35 0.31 5.56
N ARG A 142 2.10 -1.00 5.49
CA ARG A 142 1.73 -1.78 6.68
C ARG A 142 2.86 -1.74 7.71
N GLU A 143 4.12 -1.90 7.30
CA GLU A 143 5.28 -1.74 8.19
C GLU A 143 5.34 -0.32 8.78
N PHE A 144 5.22 0.72 7.95
CA PHE A 144 5.20 2.12 8.39
C PHE A 144 4.13 2.37 9.45
N VAL A 145 2.89 1.95 9.20
CA VAL A 145 1.78 2.11 10.14
C VAL A 145 2.01 1.33 11.43
N ARG A 146 2.60 0.13 11.35
CA ARG A 146 2.92 -0.67 12.56
C ARG A 146 3.96 0.00 13.43
N GLU A 147 4.91 0.72 12.85
CA GLU A 147 6.03 1.29 13.62
C GLU A 147 5.87 2.78 13.96
N TYR A 148 5.02 3.51 13.23
CA TYR A 148 4.85 4.93 13.42
C TYR A 148 3.64 5.24 14.31
N ALA A 149 3.90 5.36 15.62
CA ALA A 149 2.92 5.89 16.57
C ALA A 149 2.89 7.43 16.49
N CYS A 150 1.74 8.01 16.18
CA CYS A 150 1.64 9.44 15.89
C CYS A 150 0.50 10.17 16.63
N ASP A 151 0.74 11.44 16.94
CA ASP A 151 -0.30 12.38 17.33
C ASP A 151 -1.14 12.82 16.12
N ALA A 152 -2.23 13.55 16.36
CA ALA A 152 -3.13 14.01 15.30
C ALA A 152 -2.65 15.25 14.54
N GLN A 153 -1.59 15.93 14.99
CA GLN A 153 -1.20 17.24 14.46
C GLN A 153 -0.36 17.12 13.19
N SER A 154 0.39 16.03 13.03
CA SER A 154 1.37 15.88 11.94
C SER A 154 1.13 14.70 10.99
N GLN A 155 0.02 13.98 11.12
CA GLN A 155 -0.25 12.75 10.35
C GLN A 155 -0.18 12.94 8.83
N LYS A 156 -0.76 14.05 8.35
CA LYS A 156 -0.70 14.43 6.93
C LYS A 156 0.74 14.61 6.44
N TYR A 157 1.56 15.33 7.20
CA TYR A 157 2.96 15.58 6.84
C TYR A 157 3.74 14.26 6.79
N SER A 158 3.54 13.39 7.78
CA SER A 158 4.19 12.07 7.82
C SER A 158 3.78 11.18 6.65
N TYR A 159 2.52 11.24 6.23
CA TYR A 159 2.08 10.55 5.01
C TYR A 159 2.71 11.14 3.74
N GLN A 160 2.82 12.47 3.64
CA GLN A 160 3.54 13.12 2.54
C GLN A 160 5.03 12.72 2.52
N CYS A 161 5.68 12.57 3.68
CA CYS A 161 7.03 12.00 3.79
C CYS A 161 7.09 10.56 3.28
N PHE A 162 6.17 9.70 3.70
CA PHE A 162 6.12 8.30 3.24
C PHE A 162 6.00 8.21 1.71
N LEU A 163 5.10 8.98 1.09
CA LEU A 163 4.94 8.99 -0.38
C LEU A 163 6.17 9.56 -1.10
N SER A 164 6.71 10.67 -0.62
CA SER A 164 7.75 11.43 -1.31
C SER A 164 9.18 10.92 -1.09
N GLN A 165 9.40 10.14 -0.03
CA GLN A 165 10.71 9.60 0.33
C GLN A 165 10.71 8.08 0.22
N ASP A 166 9.85 7.39 0.97
CA ASP A 166 9.93 5.93 1.10
C ASP A 166 9.48 5.22 -0.17
N LEU A 167 8.31 5.58 -0.73
CA LEU A 167 7.84 4.97 -1.97
C LEU A 167 8.67 5.37 -3.20
N ARG A 168 9.27 6.57 -3.19
CA ARG A 168 10.21 6.98 -4.25
C ARG A 168 11.52 6.21 -4.18
N LEU A 169 12.07 6.02 -2.99
CA LEU A 169 13.25 5.18 -2.78
C LEU A 169 12.98 3.73 -3.19
N LEU A 170 11.82 3.19 -2.80
CA LEU A 170 11.37 1.87 -3.22
C LEU A 170 11.29 1.74 -4.75
N THR A 171 10.77 2.75 -5.44
CA THR A 171 10.71 2.76 -6.92
C THR A 171 12.12 2.63 -7.53
N GLY A 172 13.09 3.37 -6.98
CA GLY A 172 14.49 3.28 -7.42
C GLY A 172 15.14 1.92 -7.12
N THR A 173 14.92 1.37 -5.93
CA THR A 173 15.41 0.04 -5.57
C THR A 173 14.86 -1.04 -6.50
N LEU A 174 13.53 -1.09 -6.69
CA LEU A 174 12.91 -2.08 -7.58
C LEU A 174 13.39 -1.94 -9.03
N THR A 175 13.67 -0.72 -9.48
CA THR A 175 14.26 -0.49 -10.81
C THR A 175 15.65 -1.10 -10.94
N ARG A 176 16.50 -0.94 -9.91
CA ARG A 176 17.86 -1.51 -9.86
C ARG A 176 17.86 -3.04 -9.72
N GLU A 177 16.94 -3.60 -8.93
CA GLU A 177 16.78 -5.05 -8.81
C GLU A 177 16.44 -5.70 -10.17
N LEU A 178 15.63 -5.02 -10.98
CA LEU A 178 15.25 -5.49 -12.32
C LEU A 178 16.32 -5.26 -13.40
N LEU A 179 17.27 -4.36 -13.13
CA LEU A 179 18.32 -3.95 -14.07
C LEU A 179 19.68 -3.84 -13.33
N PRO A 180 20.28 -4.97 -12.92
CA PRO A 180 21.52 -4.96 -12.13
C PRO A 180 22.74 -4.41 -12.89
N ASP A 181 22.78 -4.55 -14.22
CA ASP A 181 23.84 -4.05 -15.10
C ASP A 181 23.47 -2.74 -15.82
N ASP A 182 22.59 -1.94 -15.20
CA ASP A 182 22.08 -0.72 -15.81
C ASP A 182 23.14 0.37 -15.99
N THR A 183 23.01 1.13 -17.08
CA THR A 183 23.87 2.26 -17.42
C THR A 183 23.09 3.59 -17.50
N TRP A 184 21.80 3.58 -17.17
CA TRP A 184 20.97 4.78 -17.14
C TRP A 184 21.38 5.72 -15.99
N PRO A 185 21.31 7.05 -16.17
CA PRO A 185 21.63 8.00 -15.09
C PRO A 185 20.61 7.98 -13.95
N ASP A 186 21.08 7.86 -12.71
CA ASP A 186 20.26 7.82 -11.47
C ASP A 186 19.45 9.10 -11.16
N ALA A 187 19.77 10.22 -11.81
CA ALA A 187 19.36 11.55 -11.34
C ALA A 187 17.86 11.87 -11.46
N ALA A 188 17.12 11.23 -12.37
CA ALA A 188 15.77 11.69 -12.72
C ALA A 188 14.74 11.52 -11.58
N LEU A 189 14.87 10.48 -10.74
CA LEU A 189 13.83 10.14 -9.76
C LEU A 189 13.76 11.12 -8.58
N ASN A 190 14.86 11.82 -8.28
CA ASN A 190 14.98 12.73 -7.13
C ASN A 190 14.55 14.18 -7.43
N GLU A 191 14.37 14.50 -8.71
CA GLU A 191 13.94 15.83 -9.16
C GLU A 191 12.49 16.15 -8.74
N PRO A 192 12.12 17.44 -8.64
CA PRO A 192 10.73 17.86 -8.44
C PRO A 192 9.80 17.35 -9.55
N TRP A 193 10.34 17.16 -10.76
CA TRP A 193 9.63 16.71 -11.95
C TRP A 193 10.29 15.47 -12.58
N PRO A 194 10.11 14.27 -12.00
CA PRO A 194 10.86 13.09 -12.41
C PRO A 194 10.70 12.73 -13.89
N LEU A 195 9.48 12.81 -14.42
CA LEU A 195 9.21 12.57 -15.84
C LEU A 195 9.90 13.57 -16.76
N LYS A 196 9.99 14.83 -16.34
CA LYS A 196 10.70 15.85 -17.11
C LYS A 196 12.20 15.60 -17.08
N GLY A 197 12.75 15.26 -15.92
CA GLY A 197 14.15 14.86 -15.75
C GLY A 197 14.50 13.66 -16.63
N PHE A 198 13.64 12.65 -16.67
CA PHE A 198 13.80 11.50 -17.57
C PHE A 198 13.80 11.92 -19.04
N ALA A 199 12.84 12.75 -19.47
CA ALA A 199 12.76 13.21 -20.85
C ALA A 199 14.02 14.00 -21.28
N ASP A 200 14.54 14.85 -20.39
CA ASP A 200 15.77 15.60 -20.64
C ASP A 200 17.00 14.69 -20.71
N ALA A 201 17.10 13.71 -19.81
CA ALA A 201 18.16 12.70 -19.84
C ALA A 201 18.11 11.87 -21.13
N ALA A 202 16.93 11.37 -21.51
CA ALA A 202 16.71 10.62 -22.75
C ALA A 202 17.14 11.42 -24.00
N CYS A 203 16.73 12.68 -24.10
CA CYS A 203 17.15 13.57 -25.18
C CYS A 203 18.66 13.80 -25.20
N LYS A 204 19.29 13.96 -24.04
CA LYS A 204 20.74 14.13 -23.92
C LYS A 204 21.51 12.88 -24.35
N ILE A 205 21.08 11.71 -23.90
CA ILE A 205 21.71 10.41 -24.22
C ILE A 205 21.64 10.12 -25.72
N THR A 206 20.50 10.41 -26.34
CA THR A 206 20.24 10.13 -27.76
C THR A 206 20.69 11.23 -28.71
N GLY A 207 21.18 12.37 -28.19
CA GLY A 207 21.53 13.55 -28.98
C GLY A 207 20.35 14.18 -29.74
N THR A 208 19.11 13.83 -29.38
CA THR A 208 17.91 14.27 -30.08
C THR A 208 17.18 15.34 -29.27
N SER A 209 17.01 16.53 -29.85
CA SER A 209 16.26 17.61 -29.20
C SER A 209 14.77 17.29 -29.14
N LEU A 210 14.08 17.80 -28.12
CA LEU A 210 12.62 17.70 -28.02
C LEU A 210 11.92 18.30 -29.25
N HIS A 211 12.48 19.38 -29.81
CA HIS A 211 11.97 19.98 -31.05
C HIS A 211 11.98 18.98 -32.22
N LYS A 212 13.12 18.29 -32.42
CA LYS A 212 13.25 17.26 -33.47
C LYS A 212 12.28 16.09 -33.22
N LEU A 213 12.09 15.69 -31.97
CA LEU A 213 11.09 14.68 -31.61
C LEU A 213 9.65 15.12 -31.95
N HIS A 214 9.31 16.39 -31.74
CA HIS A 214 7.99 16.92 -32.11
C HIS A 214 7.76 16.94 -33.63
N GLN A 215 8.80 17.25 -34.41
CA GLN A 215 8.72 17.19 -35.87
C GLN A 215 8.55 15.75 -36.37
N TYR A 216 9.25 14.80 -35.73
CA TYR A 216 9.08 13.36 -36.00
C TYR A 216 7.63 12.90 -35.81
N HIS A 217 6.98 13.30 -34.72
CA HIS A 217 5.57 12.97 -34.47
C HIS A 217 4.61 13.60 -35.48
N GLU A 218 4.95 14.75 -36.05
CA GLU A 218 4.14 15.36 -37.11
C GLU A 218 4.29 14.58 -38.41
N PHE A 219 5.54 14.23 -38.73
CA PHE A 219 5.87 13.43 -39.90
C PHE A 219 5.25 12.03 -39.88
N GLN A 220 5.16 11.38 -38.71
CA GLN A 220 4.50 10.08 -38.56
C GLN A 220 2.98 10.10 -38.84
N ARG A 221 2.33 11.28 -38.89
CA ARG A 221 0.90 11.34 -39.29
C ARG A 221 0.68 10.93 -40.75
N GLU A 222 1.72 11.02 -41.58
CA GLU A 222 1.69 10.66 -42.99
C GLU A 222 1.84 9.13 -43.23
N GLY A 223 2.15 8.35 -42.17
CA GLY A 223 2.21 6.89 -42.20
C GLY A 223 3.11 6.31 -41.09
N PRO A 224 2.97 5.01 -40.74
CA PRO A 224 3.85 4.37 -39.77
C PRO A 224 5.26 4.31 -40.36
N LEU A 225 6.19 5.02 -39.73
CA LEU A 225 7.57 5.03 -40.15
C LEU A 225 8.43 4.42 -39.05
N ASN A 226 9.12 3.35 -39.43
CA ASN A 226 10.01 2.55 -38.60
C ASN A 226 11.32 3.34 -38.32
N GLU A 227 12.39 2.70 -37.87
CA GLU A 227 13.72 3.33 -37.70
C GLU A 227 14.17 4.19 -38.91
N GLN A 228 13.81 3.77 -40.12
CA GLN A 228 14.05 4.46 -41.40
C GLN A 228 13.38 5.84 -41.52
N ALA A 229 12.39 6.16 -40.67
CA ALA A 229 11.81 7.49 -40.53
C ALA A 229 12.86 8.55 -40.23
N TRP A 230 13.83 8.18 -39.39
CA TRP A 230 14.80 9.10 -38.80
C TRP A 230 15.95 9.46 -39.75
N THR A 231 16.10 8.73 -40.85
CA THR A 231 17.05 9.05 -41.92
C THR A 231 16.49 10.07 -42.93
N ARG A 232 15.19 10.37 -42.85
CA ARG A 232 14.56 11.42 -43.67
C ARG A 232 14.77 12.79 -43.03
N ASP A 233 14.97 13.80 -43.86
CA ASP A 233 15.02 15.18 -43.41
C ASP A 233 13.59 15.71 -43.22
N PHE A 234 13.20 15.91 -41.96
CA PHE A 234 11.92 16.51 -41.58
C PHE A 234 12.13 17.86 -40.87
N THR A 235 13.28 18.52 -41.08
CA THR A 235 13.53 19.88 -40.53
C THR A 235 12.56 20.93 -41.06
N SER A 236 11.98 20.71 -42.25
CA SER A 236 10.93 21.53 -42.86
C SER A 236 9.53 21.24 -42.33
N GLN A 237 9.34 20.16 -41.54
CA GLN A 237 8.04 19.80 -40.97
C GLN A 237 7.70 20.68 -39.77
N GLY A 238 6.41 20.95 -39.60
CA GLY A 238 5.88 21.61 -38.42
C GLY A 238 6.10 20.75 -37.15
N VAL A 239 5.87 21.35 -35.99
CA VAL A 239 5.91 20.62 -34.71
C VAL A 239 4.54 20.05 -34.37
N ASN A 240 4.51 18.79 -33.92
CA ASN A 240 3.27 18.18 -33.48
C ASN A 240 2.77 18.78 -32.16
N THR A 241 1.65 19.51 -32.22
CA THR A 241 1.04 20.18 -31.07
C THR A 241 0.71 19.22 -29.92
N ARG A 242 0.26 17.99 -30.20
CA ARG A 242 -0.10 17.02 -29.16
C ARG A 242 1.14 16.58 -28.37
N SER A 243 2.21 16.19 -29.06
CA SER A 243 3.47 15.81 -28.42
C SER A 243 4.08 16.96 -27.61
N LYS A 244 4.00 18.20 -28.12
CA LYS A 244 4.44 19.40 -27.39
C LYS A 244 3.66 19.59 -26.09
N GLN A 245 2.33 19.49 -26.14
CA GLN A 245 1.47 19.59 -24.95
C GLN A 245 1.77 18.49 -23.92
N VAL A 246 2.09 17.26 -24.35
CA VAL A 246 2.49 16.17 -23.45
C VAL A 246 3.79 16.54 -22.72
N ILE A 247 4.81 17.02 -23.43
CA ILE A 247 6.10 17.41 -22.82
C ILE A 247 5.94 18.60 -21.86
N GLU A 248 5.11 19.59 -22.21
CA GLU A 248 4.81 20.72 -21.33
C GLU A 248 4.10 20.32 -20.04
N ARG A 249 3.27 19.26 -20.09
CA ARG A 249 2.57 18.72 -18.90
C ARG A 249 3.51 18.05 -17.91
N LEU A 250 4.71 17.62 -18.32
CA LEU A 250 5.68 16.96 -17.41
C LEU A 250 6.20 17.88 -16.29
N ARG A 251 5.99 19.20 -16.42
CA ARG A 251 6.34 20.22 -15.41
C ARG A 251 5.14 20.70 -14.60
N LYS A 252 4.02 19.96 -14.63
CA LYS A 252 2.77 20.32 -13.95
C LYS A 252 2.37 19.20 -12.98
N TYR A 253 1.70 19.60 -11.90
CA TYR A 253 1.04 18.66 -10.97
C TYR A 253 -0.23 18.07 -11.60
N SER A 254 -0.04 17.30 -12.66
CA SER A 254 -1.09 16.54 -13.32
C SER A 254 -0.65 15.09 -13.43
N ARG A 255 -1.55 14.17 -13.09
CA ARG A 255 -1.31 12.72 -13.23
C ARG A 255 -1.05 12.40 -14.69
N MET A 256 0.01 11.64 -14.93
CA MET A 256 0.43 11.21 -16.26
C MET A 256 0.04 9.75 -16.49
N LYS A 257 -0.52 9.49 -17.66
CA LYS A 257 -0.85 8.14 -18.14
C LYS A 257 0.30 7.59 -18.97
N TRP A 258 0.58 6.31 -18.80
CA TRP A 258 1.64 5.62 -19.52
C TRP A 258 1.45 5.70 -21.04
N GLU A 259 0.23 5.43 -21.52
CA GLU A 259 -0.13 5.45 -22.95
C GLU A 259 -0.08 6.85 -23.57
N THR A 260 -0.05 7.89 -22.76
CA THR A 260 0.08 9.27 -23.25
C THR A 260 1.55 9.67 -23.33
N PHE A 261 2.32 9.37 -22.28
CA PHE A 261 3.70 9.80 -22.15
C PHE A 261 4.67 8.90 -22.92
N TYR A 262 4.62 7.58 -22.69
CA TYR A 262 5.63 6.66 -23.21
C TYR A 262 5.70 6.66 -24.74
N PRO A 263 4.58 6.57 -25.50
CA PRO A 263 4.64 6.65 -26.96
C PRO A 263 5.19 7.97 -27.50
N THR A 264 5.14 9.06 -26.71
CA THR A 264 5.73 10.34 -27.10
C THR A 264 7.26 10.28 -27.07
N LEU A 265 7.86 9.53 -26.13
CA LEU A 265 9.32 9.42 -26.00
C LEU A 265 9.90 8.13 -26.60
N GLN A 266 9.09 7.09 -26.78
CA GLN A 266 9.50 5.79 -27.33
C GLN A 266 10.30 5.91 -28.64
N PRO A 267 10.02 6.83 -29.57
CA PRO A 267 10.85 6.98 -30.77
C PRO A 267 12.32 7.31 -30.51
N LEU A 268 12.69 7.74 -29.31
CA LEU A 268 14.09 7.95 -28.93
C LEU A 268 14.86 6.61 -28.80
N THR A 269 14.16 5.47 -28.66
CA THR A 269 14.83 4.17 -28.48
C THR A 269 15.70 3.78 -29.67
N TYR A 270 15.34 4.24 -30.88
CA TYR A 270 16.11 4.04 -32.11
C TYR A 270 17.53 4.64 -32.07
N TYR A 271 17.78 5.61 -31.19
CA TYR A 271 19.08 6.27 -31.03
C TYR A 271 19.77 5.95 -29.71
N LEU A 272 19.31 4.91 -29.00
CA LEU A 272 19.98 4.51 -27.78
C LEU A 272 21.40 4.01 -28.09
N PRO A 273 22.40 4.42 -27.29
CA PRO A 273 23.72 3.82 -27.35
C PRO A 273 23.61 2.30 -27.17
N LYS A 274 24.50 1.53 -27.80
CA LYS A 274 24.52 0.05 -27.70
C LYS A 274 24.58 -0.49 -26.26
N ALA A 275 25.08 0.30 -25.32
CA ALA A 275 25.16 -0.03 -23.91
C ALA A 275 23.83 0.09 -23.15
N ILE A 276 22.83 0.77 -23.71
CA ILE A 276 21.52 1.00 -23.08
C ILE A 276 20.46 0.22 -23.85
N HIS A 277 19.83 -0.74 -23.18
CA HIS A 277 18.76 -1.55 -23.77
C HIS A 277 17.41 -0.81 -23.77
N GLU A 278 16.54 -1.13 -24.74
CA GLU A 278 15.18 -0.59 -24.79
C GLU A 278 14.36 -0.94 -23.54
N LYS A 279 14.58 -2.14 -22.97
CA LYS A 279 13.98 -2.54 -21.68
C LYS A 279 14.36 -1.56 -20.58
N ALA A 280 15.64 -1.16 -20.49
CA ALA A 280 16.10 -0.21 -19.49
C ALA A 280 15.42 1.16 -19.68
N PHE A 281 15.33 1.64 -20.93
CA PHE A 281 14.60 2.87 -21.24
C PHE A 281 13.14 2.82 -20.78
N ALA A 282 12.43 1.72 -21.06
CA ALA A 282 11.03 1.54 -20.66
C ALA A 282 10.87 1.49 -19.13
N THR A 283 11.71 0.70 -18.45
CA THR A 283 11.67 0.59 -16.98
C THR A 283 11.94 1.93 -16.30
N HIS A 284 12.96 2.68 -16.74
CA HIS A 284 13.25 4.02 -16.18
C HIS A 284 12.19 5.05 -16.48
N ALA A 285 11.60 5.01 -17.68
CA ALA A 285 10.45 5.85 -18.04
C ALA A 285 9.27 5.55 -17.10
N PHE A 286 9.02 4.27 -16.81
CA PHE A 286 7.92 3.84 -15.95
C PHE A 286 8.16 4.22 -14.49
N ALA A 287 9.38 4.02 -13.99
CA ALA A 287 9.82 4.47 -12.67
C ALA A 287 9.65 5.99 -12.49
N ALA A 288 10.05 6.78 -13.50
CA ALA A 288 9.86 8.22 -13.50
C ALA A 288 8.37 8.61 -13.48
N MET A 289 7.50 7.85 -14.16
CA MET A 289 6.06 8.06 -14.13
C MET A 289 5.47 7.81 -12.73
N ILE A 290 5.85 6.70 -12.10
CA ILE A 290 5.44 6.37 -10.73
C ILE A 290 5.85 7.50 -9.79
N ALA A 291 7.12 7.90 -9.81
CA ALA A 291 7.64 8.97 -8.96
C ALA A 291 6.95 10.33 -9.21
N HIS A 292 6.67 10.67 -10.46
CA HIS A 292 5.93 11.88 -10.81
C HIS A 292 4.50 11.85 -10.27
N ASN A 293 3.77 10.74 -10.46
CA ASN A 293 2.41 10.63 -9.97
C ASN A 293 2.34 10.60 -8.43
N LEU A 294 3.33 10.03 -7.75
CA LEU A 294 3.49 10.15 -6.30
C LEU A 294 3.67 11.61 -5.87
N ASN A 295 4.49 12.40 -6.57
CA ASN A 295 4.63 13.84 -6.30
C ASN A 295 3.33 14.61 -6.51
N VAL A 296 2.51 14.23 -7.51
CA VAL A 296 1.16 14.79 -7.69
C VAL A 296 0.29 14.47 -6.48
N HIS A 297 0.30 13.23 -5.98
CA HIS A 297 -0.43 12.87 -4.77
C HIS A 297 0.06 13.65 -3.55
N VAL A 298 1.37 13.84 -3.36
CA VAL A 298 1.94 14.65 -2.28
C VAL A 298 1.42 16.09 -2.36
N ALA A 299 1.37 16.68 -3.56
CA ALA A 299 0.85 18.02 -3.79
C ALA A 299 -0.67 18.13 -3.59
N ASP A 300 -1.45 17.08 -3.90
CA ASP A 300 -2.90 17.00 -3.63
C ASP A 300 -3.20 17.13 -2.13
N TYR A 301 -2.27 16.73 -1.25
CA TYR A 301 -2.41 16.95 0.18
C TYR A 301 -2.12 18.40 0.58
N GLY A 302 -1.27 19.13 -0.13
CA GLY A 302 -0.97 20.55 0.11
C GLY A 302 0.54 20.84 0.11
N PRO A 303 0.95 22.04 0.55
CA PRO A 303 2.35 22.42 0.61
C PRO A 303 3.17 21.40 1.39
N PHE A 304 4.31 21.02 0.84
CA PHE A 304 5.19 20.03 1.44
C PHE A 304 6.64 20.37 1.08
N GLU A 305 7.46 20.47 2.12
CA GLU A 305 8.91 20.51 1.98
C GLU A 305 9.43 19.23 2.63
N PRO A 306 10.06 18.32 1.87
CA PRO A 306 10.60 17.12 2.45
C PRO A 306 11.67 17.50 3.48
N PRO A 307 11.74 16.80 4.63
CA PRO A 307 12.84 16.99 5.54
C PRO A 307 14.13 16.72 4.77
N ALA A 308 15.13 17.57 4.96
CA ALA A 308 16.48 17.29 4.50
C ALA A 308 16.92 16.02 5.25
N ARG A 309 16.68 14.85 4.66
CA ARG A 309 17.40 13.66 5.10
C ARG A 309 18.85 14.04 4.85
N GLY A 310 19.59 14.29 5.93
CA GLY A 310 21.04 14.31 5.84
C GLY A 310 21.38 13.09 5.02
N HIS A 311 22.12 13.28 3.92
CA HIS A 311 22.59 12.17 3.10
C HIS A 311 23.26 11.19 4.07
N LEU A 312 22.51 10.18 4.53
CA LEU A 312 23.06 9.13 5.35
C LEU A 312 24.17 8.60 4.47
N THR A 313 25.39 8.75 4.97
CA THR A 313 26.63 8.50 4.26
C THR A 313 26.46 7.28 3.37
N HIS A 314 26.65 7.47 2.07
CA HIS A 314 26.73 6.39 1.10
C HIS A 314 27.65 5.31 1.68
N GLY A 315 27.08 4.14 1.99
CA GLY A 315 27.82 2.99 2.51
C GLY A 315 27.26 2.49 3.83
N GLN A 316 26.34 1.53 3.75
CA GLN A 316 26.53 0.16 4.28
C GLN A 316 25.23 -0.66 4.29
N VAL A 317 24.06 -0.02 4.13
CA VAL A 317 22.77 -0.73 4.13
C VAL A 317 21.85 -0.13 3.07
N ASP A 318 21.39 -0.94 2.11
CA ASP A 318 20.28 -0.54 1.23
C ASP A 318 19.01 -0.52 2.07
N GLN A 319 18.48 0.67 2.34
CA GLN A 319 17.38 0.87 3.29
C GLN A 319 16.02 0.45 2.73
N SER A 320 15.94 0.11 1.44
CA SER A 320 14.70 -0.28 0.79
C SER A 320 14.90 -1.57 -0.01
N HIS A 321 13.89 -2.42 -0.02
CA HIS A 321 13.85 -3.70 -0.73
C HIS A 321 12.40 -4.04 -1.04
N ALA A 322 12.15 -4.96 -1.98
CA ALA A 322 10.80 -5.40 -2.31
C ALA A 322 9.99 -5.93 -1.09
N ILE A 323 10.68 -6.43 -0.06
CA ILE A 323 10.08 -7.02 1.14
C ILE A 323 10.39 -6.14 2.37
N PRO A 324 9.38 -5.76 3.19
CA PRO A 324 9.58 -5.06 4.46
C PRO A 324 10.55 -5.77 5.41
N SER A 325 11.28 -5.01 6.22
CA SER A 325 12.31 -5.59 7.09
C SER A 325 11.70 -6.35 8.27
N SER A 326 10.59 -5.86 8.82
CA SER A 326 9.83 -6.53 9.87
C SER A 326 9.31 -7.90 9.43
N ASP A 327 8.92 -8.03 8.16
CA ASP A 327 8.38 -9.28 7.62
C ASP A 327 9.49 -10.34 7.49
N LEU A 328 10.70 -9.92 7.09
CA LEU A 328 11.89 -10.80 7.08
C LEU A 328 12.34 -11.20 8.49
N LEU A 329 12.28 -10.28 9.45
CA LEU A 329 12.58 -10.58 10.86
C LEU A 329 11.56 -11.54 11.46
N ASP A 330 10.27 -11.35 11.18
CA ASP A 330 9.21 -12.29 11.56
C ASP A 330 9.51 -13.70 11.00
N GLN A 331 9.97 -13.82 9.75
CA GLN A 331 10.39 -15.11 9.17
C GLN A 331 11.60 -15.71 9.88
N LEU A 332 12.63 -14.90 10.17
CA LEU A 332 13.83 -15.32 10.88
C LEU A 332 13.50 -15.85 12.28
N PHE A 333 12.68 -15.15 13.05
CA PHE A 333 12.28 -15.58 14.39
C PHE A 333 11.43 -16.87 14.41
N ASN A 334 10.87 -17.27 13.28
CA ASN A 334 10.10 -18.50 13.14
C ASN A 334 10.89 -19.60 12.40
N ASP A 335 12.21 -19.45 12.23
CA ASP A 335 13.11 -20.41 11.60
C ASP A 335 12.69 -20.83 10.18
N TYR A 336 12.05 -19.93 9.43
CA TYR A 336 11.67 -20.21 8.04
C TYR A 336 12.88 -20.09 7.09
N PRO A 337 12.96 -20.92 6.03
CA PRO A 337 13.98 -20.78 5.00
C PRO A 337 13.78 -19.47 4.23
N ILE A 338 14.87 -18.72 4.04
CA ILE A 338 14.85 -17.44 3.33
C ILE A 338 15.66 -17.60 2.04
N GLY A 339 15.01 -17.49 0.88
CA GLY A 339 15.66 -17.56 -0.44
C GLY A 339 16.60 -16.39 -0.77
N HIS A 340 16.88 -15.54 0.22
CA HIS A 340 17.48 -14.22 0.11
C HIS A 340 18.42 -13.95 1.30
N GLU A 341 19.35 -14.88 1.56
CA GLU A 341 20.18 -14.90 2.78
C GLU A 341 20.93 -13.58 3.06
N VAL A 342 21.50 -12.95 2.03
CA VAL A 342 22.20 -11.65 2.16
C VAL A 342 21.26 -10.57 2.67
N PHE A 343 20.01 -10.55 2.21
CA PHE A 343 19.00 -9.57 2.63
C PHE A 343 18.45 -9.87 4.02
N ALA A 344 18.32 -11.16 4.38
CA ALA A 344 17.96 -11.58 5.73
C ALA A 344 18.97 -11.07 6.76
N GLN A 345 20.27 -11.19 6.45
CA GLN A 345 21.36 -10.70 7.32
C GLN A 345 21.33 -9.18 7.52
N GLN A 346 20.85 -8.42 6.54
CA GLN A 346 20.73 -6.96 6.62
C GLN A 346 19.41 -6.48 7.23
N ALA A 347 18.41 -7.35 7.39
CA ALA A 347 17.08 -6.98 7.88
C ALA A 347 17.09 -6.26 9.25
N PRO A 348 17.90 -6.66 10.25
CA PRO A 348 17.99 -5.93 11.52
C PRO A 348 18.44 -4.48 11.34
N ASN A 349 19.49 -4.25 10.55
CA ASN A 349 20.05 -2.91 10.34
C ASN A 349 19.08 -2.02 9.54
N ARG A 350 18.39 -2.59 8.54
CA ARG A 350 17.36 -1.87 7.77
C ARG A 350 16.18 -1.48 8.64
N TYR A 351 15.70 -2.41 9.47
CA TYR A 351 14.62 -2.15 10.41
C TYR A 351 15.01 -1.05 11.41
N GLN A 352 16.23 -1.07 11.94
CA GLN A 352 16.72 -0.02 12.82
C GLN A 352 16.81 1.35 12.11
N ALA A 353 17.26 1.38 10.85
CA ALA A 353 17.30 2.61 10.06
C ALA A 353 15.88 3.16 9.79
N LEU A 354 14.91 2.28 9.50
CA LEU A 354 13.50 2.65 9.38
C LEU A 354 12.98 3.26 10.69
N LEU A 355 13.20 2.60 11.82
CA LEU A 355 12.81 3.08 13.15
C LEU A 355 13.41 4.46 13.45
N ALA A 356 14.70 4.65 13.16
CA ALA A 356 15.35 5.96 13.32
C ALA A 356 14.68 7.03 12.45
N GLY A 357 14.36 6.71 11.20
CA GLY A 357 13.64 7.61 10.28
C GLY A 357 12.27 8.02 10.81
N ILE A 358 11.40 7.06 11.10
CA ILE A 358 10.01 7.33 11.51
C ILE A 358 9.91 8.01 12.88
N ARG A 359 10.83 7.71 13.82
CA ARG A 359 10.84 8.32 15.16
C ARG A 359 11.21 9.80 15.12
N THR A 360 11.91 10.25 14.08
CA THR A 360 12.24 11.68 13.88
C THR A 360 11.13 12.47 13.19
N LEU A 361 10.09 11.81 12.67
CA LEU A 361 8.98 12.51 12.01
C LEU A 361 8.19 13.37 13.02
N PRO A 362 7.73 14.56 12.62
CA PRO A 362 6.88 15.40 13.46
C PRO A 362 5.67 14.65 13.99
N GLY A 363 5.28 14.94 15.23
CA GLY A 363 4.15 14.27 15.89
C GLY A 363 4.38 12.79 16.23
N SER A 364 5.60 12.26 16.10
CA SER A 364 5.92 10.92 16.61
C SER A 364 5.74 10.89 18.13
N LEU A 365 4.92 9.97 18.61
CA LEU A 365 4.73 9.75 20.05
C LEU A 365 6.00 9.18 20.71
N SER A 366 6.89 8.56 19.93
CA SER A 366 8.17 8.06 20.40
C SER A 366 9.13 9.17 20.86
N LEU A 367 8.86 10.44 20.48
CA LEU A 367 9.60 11.60 20.99
C LEU A 367 9.14 12.03 22.39
N ALA A 368 7.88 11.74 22.72
CA ALA A 368 7.27 12.12 24.00
C ALA A 368 7.27 10.97 25.02
N MET A 369 7.40 9.73 24.55
CA MET A 369 7.33 8.51 25.34
C MET A 369 8.29 7.48 24.78
N ASP A 370 8.96 6.73 25.65
CA ASP A 370 9.73 5.57 25.24
C ASP A 370 8.77 4.48 24.74
N ILE A 371 8.62 4.37 23.42
CA ILE A 371 7.74 3.39 22.75
C ILE A 371 8.65 2.37 22.05
N PRO A 372 8.62 1.09 22.47
CA PRO A 372 9.37 0.04 21.80
C PRO A 372 8.78 -0.21 20.41
N SER A 373 9.58 -0.82 19.54
CA SER A 373 9.13 -1.29 18.24
C SER A 373 8.07 -2.39 18.36
N SER A 374 7.37 -2.67 17.26
CA SER A 374 6.38 -3.76 17.25
C SER A 374 7.01 -5.12 17.55
N LEU A 375 8.25 -5.35 17.10
CA LEU A 375 8.97 -6.59 17.35
C LEU A 375 9.35 -6.73 18.83
N GLU A 376 9.89 -5.69 19.47
CA GLU A 376 10.22 -5.68 20.90
C GLU A 376 8.97 -5.93 21.78
N LEU A 377 7.85 -5.28 21.45
CA LEU A 377 6.58 -5.48 22.18
C LEU A 377 6.11 -6.94 22.14
N ILE A 378 6.32 -7.65 21.02
CA ILE A 378 5.88 -9.03 20.85
C ILE A 378 6.91 -10.02 21.42
N TYR A 379 8.14 -9.96 20.93
CA TYR A 379 9.16 -11.00 21.14
C TYR A 379 9.92 -10.81 22.46
N GLU A 380 10.08 -9.57 22.93
CA GLU A 380 10.76 -9.26 24.20
C GLU A 380 9.78 -9.06 25.38
N LYS A 381 8.48 -9.15 25.10
CA LYS A 381 7.37 -9.02 26.07
C LYS A 381 7.29 -7.64 26.74
N GLU A 382 7.78 -6.59 26.08
CA GLU A 382 7.70 -5.23 26.61
C GLU A 382 6.26 -4.67 26.69
N HIS A 383 5.29 -5.32 26.02
CA HIS A 383 3.87 -4.92 26.05
C HIS A 383 3.27 -4.87 27.47
N ARG A 384 3.78 -5.67 28.43
CA ARG A 384 3.24 -5.72 29.79
C ARG A 384 3.28 -4.39 30.52
N ARG A 385 4.32 -3.57 30.27
CA ARG A 385 4.44 -2.24 30.88
C ARG A 385 3.30 -1.30 30.49
N PHE A 386 2.67 -1.53 29.34
CA PHE A 386 1.52 -0.76 28.87
C PHE A 386 0.18 -1.32 29.36
N VAL A 387 0.09 -2.63 29.59
CA VAL A 387 -1.14 -3.25 30.12
C VAL A 387 -1.26 -3.10 31.64
N GLU A 388 -0.15 -3.29 32.36
CA GLU A 388 -0.10 -3.35 33.83
C GLU A 388 0.33 -2.02 34.47
N GLY A 389 1.02 -1.15 33.73
CA GLY A 389 1.68 0.05 34.26
C GLY A 389 0.84 1.35 34.20
N THR A 390 1.32 2.40 34.87
CA THR A 390 0.76 3.77 34.79
C THR A 390 1.20 4.53 33.53
N SER A 391 1.71 3.82 32.51
CA SER A 391 2.29 4.36 31.27
C SER A 391 1.36 5.29 30.47
N HIS A 392 0.04 5.20 30.67
CA HIS A 392 -0.92 6.12 30.07
C HIS A 392 -1.01 7.49 30.78
N ALA A 393 -0.53 7.59 32.02
CA ALA A 393 -0.65 8.79 32.87
C ALA A 393 0.42 9.86 32.58
N THR A 394 1.45 9.54 31.77
CA THR A 394 2.56 10.45 31.47
C THR A 394 2.30 11.41 30.31
N LEU A 395 1.23 11.20 29.52
CA LEU A 395 0.91 12.06 28.37
C LEU A 395 -0.20 13.07 28.71
N ALA A 396 0.17 14.15 29.40
CA ALA A 396 -0.76 15.24 29.74
C ALA A 396 -1.53 15.80 28.51
N ASN A 397 -0.93 15.73 27.32
CA ASN A 397 -1.50 16.16 26.03
C ASN A 397 -1.59 15.01 24.99
N GLY A 398 -1.73 13.75 25.42
CA GLY A 398 -1.81 12.60 24.51
C GLY A 398 -3.04 12.59 23.59
N PRO A 399 -2.98 11.86 22.46
CA PRO A 399 -4.12 11.67 21.57
C PRO A 399 -5.32 11.04 22.30
N ASN A 400 -6.53 11.36 21.83
CA ASN A 400 -7.76 10.97 22.52
C ASN A 400 -7.92 9.45 22.67
N TRP A 401 -7.46 8.66 21.70
CA TRP A 401 -7.54 7.20 21.76
C TRP A 401 -6.79 6.62 22.98
N LEU A 402 -5.67 7.22 23.40
CA LEU A 402 -4.94 6.82 24.62
C LEU A 402 -5.73 7.15 25.88
N LYS A 403 -6.45 8.28 25.89
CA LYS A 403 -7.30 8.68 27.01
C LYS A 403 -8.51 7.76 27.15
N GLU A 404 -9.14 7.42 26.03
CA GLU A 404 -10.23 6.44 25.98
C GLU A 404 -9.74 5.06 26.40
N TRP A 405 -8.56 4.64 25.96
CA TRP A 405 -7.97 3.38 26.40
C TRP A 405 -7.72 3.35 27.92
N ALA A 406 -7.15 4.43 28.49
CA ALA A 406 -6.97 4.54 29.93
C ALA A 406 -8.31 4.48 30.70
N ARG A 407 -9.34 5.20 30.22
CA ARG A 407 -10.69 5.16 30.82
C ARG A 407 -11.32 3.77 30.73
N ALA A 408 -11.12 3.05 29.62
CA ALA A 408 -11.61 1.69 29.46
C ALA A 408 -11.00 0.78 30.53
N ARG A 409 -9.68 0.90 30.75
CA ARG A 409 -8.96 0.13 31.78
C ARG A 409 -9.44 0.51 33.19
N ASP A 410 -9.61 1.79 33.48
CA ASP A 410 -10.09 2.22 34.80
C ASP A 410 -11.52 1.71 35.05
N ALA A 411 -12.39 1.70 34.03
CA ALA A 411 -13.71 1.09 34.11
C ALA A 411 -13.66 -0.43 34.34
N LEU A 412 -12.71 -1.15 33.71
CA LEU A 412 -12.47 -2.57 34.00
C LEU A 412 -12.10 -2.79 35.47
N PHE A 413 -11.18 -1.98 36.01
CA PHE A 413 -10.78 -2.07 37.43
C PHE A 413 -11.95 -1.79 38.39
N LEU A 414 -12.89 -0.93 38.00
CA LEU A 414 -14.10 -0.64 38.77
C LEU A 414 -15.22 -1.68 38.55
N GLY A 415 -15.03 -2.66 37.67
CA GLY A 415 -16.01 -3.70 37.37
C GLY A 415 -17.15 -3.24 36.44
N ASP A 416 -17.04 -2.08 35.81
CA ASP A 416 -18.05 -1.56 34.87
C ASP A 416 -17.73 -1.99 33.44
N ALA A 417 -18.16 -3.20 33.09
CA ALA A 417 -17.95 -3.77 31.76
C ALA A 417 -18.62 -2.97 30.64
N GLY A 418 -19.78 -2.34 30.91
CA GLY A 418 -20.50 -1.54 29.93
C GLY A 418 -19.75 -0.26 29.58
N LEU A 419 -19.26 0.45 30.60
CA LEU A 419 -18.44 1.65 30.42
C LEU A 419 -17.09 1.31 29.77
N ALA A 420 -16.46 0.20 30.17
CA ALA A 420 -15.24 -0.29 29.55
C ALA A 420 -15.42 -0.56 28.06
N LEU A 421 -16.52 -1.25 27.68
CA LEU A 421 -16.86 -1.52 26.28
C LEU A 421 -17.02 -0.23 25.46
N ALA A 422 -17.70 0.79 26.00
CA ALA A 422 -17.90 2.07 25.32
C ALA A 422 -16.56 2.79 25.04
N HIS A 423 -15.69 2.83 26.04
CA HIS A 423 -14.36 3.43 25.92
C HIS A 423 -13.44 2.63 24.98
N PHE A 424 -13.46 1.29 25.04
CA PHE A 424 -12.69 0.46 24.11
C PHE A 424 -13.12 0.65 22.65
N ASN A 425 -14.42 0.74 22.36
CA ASN A 425 -14.90 0.99 21.00
C ASN A 425 -14.40 2.34 20.47
N THR A 426 -14.49 3.38 21.31
CA THR A 426 -14.02 4.73 20.94
C THR A 426 -12.50 4.77 20.75
N ALA A 427 -11.75 4.11 21.63
CA ALA A 427 -10.30 3.98 21.51
C ALA A 427 -9.91 3.23 20.24
N LEU A 428 -10.57 2.11 19.93
CA LEU A 428 -10.27 1.30 18.75
C LEU A 428 -10.49 2.09 17.46
N ASP A 429 -11.61 2.79 17.33
CA ASP A 429 -11.91 3.58 16.13
C ASP A 429 -10.83 4.63 15.85
N GLN A 430 -10.36 5.30 16.90
CA GLN A 430 -9.38 6.38 16.81
C GLN A 430 -7.92 5.90 16.77
N ALA A 431 -7.63 4.69 17.24
CA ALA A 431 -6.29 4.10 17.28
C ALA A 431 -5.87 3.52 15.92
N LYS A 432 -6.83 3.16 15.06
CA LYS A 432 -6.56 2.65 13.70
C LYS A 432 -5.64 3.62 12.95
N TYR A 433 -4.63 3.06 12.32
CA TYR A 433 -3.57 3.73 11.58
C TYR A 433 -2.69 4.72 12.37
N ALA A 434 -3.00 5.04 13.64
CA ALA A 434 -2.29 6.04 14.42
C ALA A 434 -1.52 5.49 15.63
N ALA A 435 -1.90 4.32 16.14
CA ALA A 435 -1.34 3.77 17.37
C ALA A 435 0.08 3.21 17.23
N GLY A 436 0.53 2.91 16.00
CA GLY A 436 1.85 2.34 15.79
C GLY A 436 2.06 1.06 16.60
N PRO A 437 3.22 0.90 17.28
CA PRO A 437 3.51 -0.31 18.05
C PRO A 437 2.52 -0.54 19.20
N LEU A 438 1.98 0.55 19.77
CA LEU A 438 1.06 0.48 20.92
C LEU A 438 -0.27 -0.21 20.59
N PHE A 439 -0.58 -0.44 19.31
CA PHE A 439 -1.74 -1.25 18.95
C PHE A 439 -1.61 -2.70 19.44
N ILE A 440 -0.40 -3.25 19.61
CA ILE A 440 -0.18 -4.61 20.13
C ILE A 440 -0.69 -4.78 21.57
N PRO A 441 -0.20 -4.02 22.57
CA PRO A 441 -0.73 -4.11 23.93
C PRO A 441 -2.23 -3.77 24.00
N PHE A 442 -2.69 -2.78 23.22
CA PHE A 442 -4.10 -2.43 23.15
C PHE A 442 -4.96 -3.60 22.64
N TYR A 443 -4.56 -4.23 21.55
CA TYR A 443 -5.21 -5.41 20.96
C TYR A 443 -5.27 -6.58 21.96
N ILE A 444 -4.16 -6.87 22.62
CA ILE A 444 -4.09 -7.92 23.65
C ILE A 444 -5.13 -7.66 24.76
N GLN A 445 -5.23 -6.43 25.25
CA GLN A 445 -6.17 -6.08 26.30
C GLN A 445 -7.64 -6.12 25.85
N VAL A 446 -7.94 -5.66 24.63
CA VAL A 446 -9.27 -5.78 24.02
C VAL A 446 -9.68 -7.24 23.90
N CYS A 447 -8.80 -8.10 23.38
CA CYS A 447 -9.08 -9.54 23.27
C CYS A 447 -9.25 -10.21 24.63
N ALA A 448 -8.43 -9.85 25.61
CA ALA A 448 -8.54 -10.36 26.98
C ALA A 448 -9.88 -9.96 27.62
N PHE A 449 -10.29 -8.70 27.45
CA PHE A 449 -11.59 -8.21 27.89
C PHE A 449 -12.75 -8.99 27.25
N CYS A 450 -12.79 -9.10 25.92
CA CYS A 450 -13.83 -9.87 25.23
C CYS A 450 -13.85 -11.33 25.69
N LYS A 451 -12.67 -11.95 25.87
CA LYS A 451 -12.58 -13.34 26.35
C LYS A 451 -13.09 -13.51 27.79
N SER A 452 -12.79 -12.56 28.67
CA SER A 452 -13.29 -12.54 30.06
C SER A 452 -14.81 -12.39 30.08
N GLN A 453 -15.36 -11.46 29.30
CA GLN A 453 -16.82 -11.27 29.19
C GLN A 453 -17.53 -12.49 28.60
N TYR A 454 -16.96 -13.13 27.59
CA TYR A 454 -17.50 -14.39 27.05
C TYR A 454 -17.57 -15.48 28.14
N ARG A 455 -16.51 -15.64 28.95
CA ARG A 455 -16.50 -16.62 30.05
C ARG A 455 -17.60 -16.35 31.06
N VAL A 456 -17.70 -15.10 31.54
CA VAL A 456 -18.71 -14.70 32.54
C VAL A 456 -20.13 -14.92 32.00
N LEU A 457 -20.39 -14.53 30.74
CA LEU A 457 -21.72 -14.68 30.13
C LEU A 457 -22.05 -16.14 29.80
N SER A 458 -21.08 -16.93 29.34
CA SER A 458 -21.26 -18.37 29.10
C SER A 458 -21.55 -19.13 30.40
N GLU A 459 -20.85 -18.81 31.49
CA GLU A 459 -21.15 -19.36 32.83
C GLU A 459 -22.57 -19.02 33.31
N ARG A 460 -23.10 -17.87 32.90
CA ARG A 460 -24.48 -17.42 33.17
C ARG A 460 -25.51 -17.90 32.15
N LYS A 461 -25.07 -18.56 31.07
CA LYS A 461 -25.90 -18.95 29.91
C LYS A 461 -26.55 -17.76 29.18
N GLU A 462 -25.82 -16.65 29.10
CA GLU A 462 -26.23 -15.39 28.48
C GLU A 462 -25.37 -15.06 27.23
N GLU A 463 -24.99 -16.07 26.44
CA GLU A 463 -24.09 -15.92 25.27
C GLU A 463 -24.63 -14.95 24.22
N GLU A 464 -25.95 -14.84 24.07
CA GLU A 464 -26.60 -13.86 23.17
C GLU A 464 -26.23 -12.41 23.53
N LEU A 465 -25.97 -12.10 24.81
CA LEU A 465 -25.50 -10.78 25.22
C LEU A 465 -24.05 -10.53 24.77
N PHE A 466 -23.23 -11.58 24.67
CA PHE A 466 -21.88 -11.48 24.13
C PHE A 466 -21.93 -11.11 22.65
N GLU A 467 -22.69 -11.88 21.86
CA GLU A 467 -22.89 -11.65 20.42
C GLU A 467 -23.40 -10.23 20.16
N ARG A 468 -24.39 -9.78 20.96
CA ARG A 468 -25.01 -8.47 20.78
C ARG A 468 -24.09 -7.29 21.10
N PHE A 469 -23.24 -7.38 22.12
CA PHE A 469 -22.53 -6.22 22.66
C PHE A 469 -21.00 -6.27 22.52
N TYR A 470 -20.39 -7.45 22.62
CA TYR A 470 -18.93 -7.59 22.76
C TYR A 470 -18.26 -8.18 21.52
N GLU A 471 -18.96 -9.04 20.76
CA GLU A 471 -18.42 -9.66 19.55
C GLU A 471 -17.91 -8.62 18.55
N GLY A 472 -18.67 -7.54 18.34
CA GLY A 472 -18.30 -6.46 17.43
C GLY A 472 -16.95 -5.81 17.76
N LEU A 473 -16.64 -5.59 19.04
CA LEU A 473 -15.35 -5.02 19.46
C LEU A 473 -14.19 -5.98 19.11
N GLY A 474 -14.32 -7.25 19.49
CA GLY A 474 -13.29 -8.27 19.24
C GLY A 474 -13.06 -8.51 17.76
N SER A 475 -14.15 -8.60 16.98
CA SER A 475 -14.13 -8.78 15.53
C SER A 475 -13.44 -7.61 14.83
N ASN A 476 -13.81 -6.37 15.17
CA ASN A 476 -13.20 -5.17 14.59
C ASN A 476 -11.71 -5.04 14.91
N ALA A 477 -11.31 -5.36 16.15
CA ALA A 477 -9.91 -5.34 16.56
C ALA A 477 -9.09 -6.41 15.81
N ALA A 478 -9.63 -7.64 15.71
CA ALA A 478 -8.99 -8.74 15.00
C ALA A 478 -8.87 -8.47 13.49
N HIS A 479 -9.92 -7.91 12.89
CA HIS A 479 -9.92 -7.50 11.48
C HIS A 479 -8.78 -6.53 11.19
N TYR A 480 -8.74 -5.40 11.90
CA TYR A 480 -7.70 -4.40 11.69
C TYR A 480 -6.30 -4.95 12.00
N ALA A 481 -6.15 -5.73 13.07
CA ALA A 481 -4.88 -6.37 13.42
C ALA A 481 -4.33 -7.25 12.28
N LYS A 482 -5.19 -8.05 11.64
CA LYS A 482 -4.83 -8.90 10.50
C LYS A 482 -4.53 -8.07 9.25
N LEU A 483 -5.38 -7.08 8.96
CA LEU A 483 -5.27 -6.21 7.79
C LEU A 483 -3.92 -5.48 7.78
N VAL A 484 -3.53 -4.87 8.90
CA VAL A 484 -2.25 -4.15 9.04
C VAL A 484 -1.08 -5.08 9.38
N GLY A 485 -1.34 -6.32 9.78
CA GLY A 485 -0.32 -7.36 10.00
C GLY A 485 0.32 -7.33 11.39
N TYR A 486 -0.37 -6.83 12.40
CA TYR A 486 0.00 -7.02 13.80
C TYR A 486 -0.14 -8.48 14.23
N THR A 487 -1.16 -9.17 13.70
CA THR A 487 -1.40 -10.58 13.95
C THR A 487 -1.15 -11.43 12.71
N PRO A 488 -0.62 -12.66 12.87
CA PRO A 488 -0.37 -13.55 11.74
C PRO A 488 -1.65 -14.03 11.06
N GLN A 489 -1.50 -14.40 9.78
CA GLN A 489 -2.56 -15.04 9.02
C GLN A 489 -2.73 -16.50 9.46
N TRP A 490 -3.96 -16.98 9.36
CA TRP A 490 -4.33 -18.37 9.56
C TRP A 490 -4.78 -18.95 8.23
N GLU A 491 -4.16 -20.06 7.84
CA GLU A 491 -4.43 -20.74 6.59
C GLU A 491 -4.82 -22.18 6.89
N ARG A 492 -5.68 -22.76 6.05
CA ARG A 492 -5.93 -24.20 6.11
C ARG A 492 -4.84 -24.90 5.31
N ASP A 493 -4.17 -25.84 5.95
CA ASP A 493 -3.27 -26.75 5.25
C ASP A 493 -4.10 -27.54 4.22
N PRO A 494 -3.79 -27.47 2.92
CA PRO A 494 -4.59 -28.14 1.89
C PRO A 494 -4.53 -29.68 1.99
N LYS A 495 -3.50 -30.24 2.64
CA LYS A 495 -3.34 -31.69 2.83
C LYS A 495 -4.05 -32.19 4.08
N THR A 496 -3.94 -31.46 5.19
CA THR A 496 -4.49 -31.89 6.49
C THR A 496 -5.84 -31.26 6.82
N LEU A 497 -6.23 -30.22 6.08
CA LEU A 497 -7.39 -29.34 6.32
C LEU A 497 -7.36 -28.62 7.67
N MET A 498 -6.30 -28.80 8.45
CA MET A 498 -6.10 -28.16 9.74
C MET A 498 -5.68 -26.71 9.53
N THR A 499 -6.25 -25.82 10.34
CA THR A 499 -5.78 -24.44 10.39
C THR A 499 -4.41 -24.37 11.04
N HIS A 500 -3.47 -23.74 10.35
CA HIS A 500 -2.14 -23.40 10.85
C HIS A 500 -1.89 -21.91 10.65
N THR A 501 -0.92 -21.37 11.36
CA THR A 501 -0.56 -19.96 11.30
C THR A 501 0.78 -19.79 10.59
N MET A 502 0.89 -18.75 9.77
CA MET A 502 2.12 -18.42 9.05
C MET A 502 3.27 -17.97 9.96
N LEU A 503 2.99 -17.61 11.23
CA LEU A 503 4.00 -17.19 12.22
C LEU A 503 3.65 -17.80 13.60
N PRO A 504 3.93 -19.10 13.83
CA PRO A 504 3.48 -19.83 15.02
C PRO A 504 4.06 -19.33 16.34
N LEU A 505 5.27 -18.77 16.35
CA LEU A 505 5.84 -18.18 17.55
C LEU A 505 5.07 -16.92 17.97
N LYS A 506 4.87 -15.99 17.03
CA LYS A 506 4.14 -14.72 17.25
C LYS A 506 2.71 -14.97 17.71
N SER A 507 1.99 -15.87 17.04
CA SER A 507 0.63 -16.27 17.42
C SER A 507 0.56 -16.84 18.84
N ARG A 508 1.49 -17.74 19.19
CA ARG A 508 1.55 -18.35 20.53
C ARG A 508 1.84 -17.33 21.62
N LEU A 509 2.72 -16.36 21.38
CA LEU A 509 3.03 -15.29 22.33
C LEU A 509 1.79 -14.42 22.60
N ILE A 510 1.13 -13.95 21.55
CA ILE A 510 -0.08 -13.11 21.68
C ILE A 510 -1.20 -13.86 22.42
N ILE A 511 -1.50 -15.10 22.02
CA ILE A 511 -2.56 -15.91 22.65
C ILE A 511 -2.26 -16.15 24.13
N ARG A 512 -1.01 -16.47 24.48
CA ARG A 512 -0.61 -16.71 25.86
C ARG A 512 -0.87 -15.51 26.77
N GLU A 513 -0.61 -14.30 26.28
CA GLU A 513 -0.77 -13.07 27.07
C GLU A 513 -2.26 -12.69 27.17
N ILE A 514 -3.05 -12.88 26.11
CA ILE A 514 -4.52 -12.77 26.16
C ILE A 514 -5.08 -13.72 27.23
N ASP A 515 -4.61 -14.97 27.26
CA ASP A 515 -5.06 -15.98 28.21
C ASP A 515 -4.67 -15.68 29.65
N ALA A 516 -3.52 -15.05 29.86
CA ALA A 516 -3.07 -14.62 31.17
C ALA A 516 -3.94 -13.48 31.71
N LEU A 517 -4.24 -12.49 30.88
CA LEU A 517 -5.03 -11.31 31.26
C LEU A 517 -6.51 -11.62 31.40
N ALA A 518 -7.07 -12.52 30.59
CA ALA A 518 -8.48 -12.90 30.66
C ALA A 518 -8.86 -13.73 31.90
N LYS A 519 -7.89 -14.09 32.75
CA LYS A 519 -8.10 -14.78 34.04
C LYS A 519 -8.29 -13.81 35.21
N ILE A 520 -7.92 -12.55 35.01
CA ILE A 520 -8.15 -11.43 35.93
C ILE A 520 -9.53 -10.88 35.61
#